data_AF-A0A8T4ZAA2-F1
#
_entry.id   AF-A0A8T4ZAA2-F1
#
_cell.length_a   1.000
_cell.length_b   1.000
_cell.length_c   1.000
_cell.angle_alpha   90.00
_cell.angle_beta   90.00
_cell.angle_gamma   90.00
#
_symmetry.space_group_name_H-M   'P 1'
#
loop_
_entity.id
_entity.type
_entity.pdbx_description
1 polymer ?
#
loop_
_entity_poly.entity_id
_entity_poly.type
_entity_poly.pdbx_seq_one_letter_code
_entity_poly.pdbx_strand_id
1 'polypeptide(L)'
;DRREEIETKIMNAFTGGQPTLREHREKGGNPSVCSIFQYYNFLFEDNDEKLRKIYEDCRRGEIFCGECKKRLSERVVKFIEEHKERREKAKSKLDDFILKD
;
A
#
# COMPACT_ATOMS: atom_id res chain seq x y z
N ASP A 1 5.25 12.68 5.13
CA ASP A 1 6.25 11.59 5.25
C ASP A 1 7.30 11.66 4.16
N ARG A 2 8.57 11.44 4.52
CA ARG A 2 9.70 11.20 3.60
C ARG A 2 9.72 9.73 3.17
N ARG A 3 10.48 9.40 2.10
CA ARG A 3 10.57 8.02 1.56
C ARG A 3 10.87 6.98 2.64
N GLU A 4 11.92 7.21 3.43
CA GLU A 4 12.35 6.29 4.50
C GLU A 4 11.26 6.07 5.58
N GLU A 5 10.50 7.12 5.91
CA GLU A 5 9.39 7.03 6.87
C GLU A 5 8.23 6.19 6.30
N ILE A 6 7.94 6.36 5.00
CA ILE A 6 6.91 5.58 4.30
C ILE A 6 7.30 4.10 4.25
N GLU A 7 8.53 3.82 3.81
CA GLU A 7 9.08 2.46 3.73
C GLU A 7 9.06 1.79 5.11
N THR A 8 9.50 2.48 6.16
CA THR A 8 9.49 1.97 7.53
C THR A 8 8.08 1.64 8.02
N LYS A 9 7.11 2.55 7.80
CA LYS A 9 5.71 2.33 8.22
C LYS A 9 5.09 1.13 7.49
N ILE A 10 5.31 1.01 6.18
CA ILE A 10 4.76 -0.09 5.37
C ILE A 10 5.44 -1.42 5.74
N MET A 11 6.75 -1.43 5.94
CA MET A 11 7.48 -2.63 6.33
C MET A 11 7.06 -3.14 7.71
N ASN A 12 6.66 -2.25 8.62
CA ASN A 12 6.16 -2.60 9.95
C ASN A 12 4.65 -2.85 10.04
N ALA A 13 3.89 -2.63 8.96
CA ALA A 13 2.43 -2.79 8.99
C ALA A 13 2.01 -4.26 9.21
N PHE A 14 0.87 -4.45 9.85
CA PHE A 14 0.30 -5.78 10.11
C PHE A 14 -0.02 -6.53 8.81
N THR A 15 0.24 -7.84 8.80
CA THR A 15 -0.10 -8.73 7.71
C THR A 15 -0.78 -9.99 8.21
N GLY A 16 -1.59 -10.63 7.36
CA GLY A 16 -2.10 -11.99 7.60
C GLY A 16 -1.12 -13.09 7.15
N GLY A 17 0.18 -12.82 7.15
CA GLY A 17 1.20 -13.81 6.81
C GLY A 17 1.42 -14.85 7.91
N GLN A 18 2.18 -15.90 7.61
CA GLN A 18 2.57 -16.90 8.62
C GLN A 18 3.90 -16.49 9.29
N PRO A 19 4.22 -17.03 10.49
CA PRO A 19 5.45 -16.69 11.20
C PRO A 19 6.73 -17.04 10.44
N THR A 20 6.69 -18.07 9.59
CA THR A 20 7.86 -18.52 8.81
C THR A 20 7.55 -18.61 7.32
N LEU A 21 8.59 -18.49 6.48
CA LEU A 21 8.46 -18.66 5.03
C LEU A 21 7.96 -20.06 4.63
N ARG A 22 8.38 -21.09 5.37
CA ARG A 22 7.93 -22.47 5.13
C ARG A 22 6.44 -22.61 5.38
N GLU A 23 5.97 -22.16 6.55
CA GLU A 23 4.54 -22.21 6.86
C GLU A 23 3.72 -21.36 5.91
N HIS A 24 4.25 -20.21 5.47
CA HIS A 24 3.55 -19.37 4.50
C HIS A 24 3.39 -20.07 3.15
N ARG A 25 4.41 -20.80 2.67
CA ARG A 25 4.29 -21.63 1.46
C ARG A 25 3.26 -22.74 1.61
N GLU A 26 3.24 -23.40 2.76
CA GLU A 26 2.37 -24.56 3.01
C GLU A 26 0.90 -24.15 3.27
N LYS A 27 0.68 -23.06 4.00
CA LYS A 27 -0.63 -22.65 4.53
C LYS A 27 -1.20 -21.39 3.87
N GLY A 28 -0.38 -20.66 3.12
CA GLY A 28 -0.71 -19.34 2.61
C GLY A 28 -0.88 -18.27 3.68
N GLY A 29 -1.21 -17.06 3.26
CA GLY A 29 -1.65 -15.97 4.12
C GLY A 29 -3.17 -15.77 4.10
N ASN A 30 -3.64 -14.90 4.99
CA ASN A 30 -5.00 -14.40 5.01
C ASN A 30 -5.04 -12.92 4.59
N PRO A 31 -5.37 -12.60 3.32
CA PRO A 31 -5.45 -11.21 2.88
C PRO A 31 -6.62 -10.43 3.49
N SER A 32 -7.67 -11.08 4.00
CA SER A 32 -8.85 -10.39 4.54
C SER A 32 -8.55 -9.57 5.80
N VAL A 33 -7.51 -9.96 6.54
CA VAL A 33 -7.02 -9.26 7.74
C VAL A 33 -5.74 -8.47 7.48
N CYS A 34 -5.23 -8.47 6.25
CA CYS A 34 -3.93 -7.90 5.91
C CYS A 34 -4.07 -6.41 5.54
N SER A 35 -3.52 -5.51 6.34
CA SER A 35 -3.55 -4.06 6.04
C SER A 35 -2.87 -3.74 4.70
N ILE A 36 -1.81 -4.47 4.34
CA ILE A 36 -1.13 -4.29 3.04
C ILE A 36 -2.07 -4.60 1.87
N PHE A 37 -2.83 -5.69 1.95
CA PHE A 37 -3.79 -6.02 0.90
C PHE A 37 -4.94 -5.00 0.84
N GLN A 38 -5.40 -4.50 2.00
CA GLN A 38 -6.42 -3.46 2.05
C GLN A 38 -5.97 -2.18 1.33
N TYR A 39 -4.71 -1.74 1.50
CA TYR A 39 -4.18 -0.60 0.76
C TYR A 39 -4.21 -0.80 -0.76
N TYR A 40 -3.85 -2.00 -1.24
CA TYR A 40 -4.04 -2.32 -2.65
C TYR A 40 -5.50 -2.22 -3.07
N ASN A 41 -6.40 -2.87 -2.34
CA ASN A 41 -7.83 -2.95 -2.65
C ASN A 41 -8.54 -1.59 -2.66
N PHE A 42 -8.17 -0.67 -1.77
CA PHE A 42 -8.87 0.60 -1.62
C PHE A 42 -8.25 1.76 -2.39
N LEU A 43 -6.92 1.75 -2.60
CA LEU A 43 -6.21 2.95 -3.01
C LEU A 43 -5.17 2.74 -4.11
N PHE A 44 -4.60 1.55 -4.24
CA PHE A 44 -3.34 1.38 -4.99
C PHE A 44 -3.38 0.35 -6.11
N GLU A 45 -4.49 -0.33 -6.38
CA GLU A 45 -4.68 -1.16 -7.57
C GLU A 45 -6.12 -1.08 -8.06
N ASP A 46 -6.32 -0.46 -9.23
CA ASP A 46 -7.65 -0.26 -9.83
C ASP A 46 -8.10 -1.44 -10.71
N ASN A 47 -7.21 -2.41 -10.95
CA ASN A 47 -7.53 -3.59 -11.75
C ASN A 47 -7.94 -4.76 -10.85
N ASP A 48 -9.23 -5.09 -10.90
CA ASP A 48 -9.84 -6.18 -10.12
C ASP A 48 -9.18 -7.54 -10.37
N GLU A 49 -8.74 -7.84 -11.59
CA GLU A 49 -8.07 -9.11 -11.89
C GLU A 49 -6.70 -9.19 -11.22
N LYS A 50 -5.95 -8.08 -11.20
CA LYS A 50 -4.66 -8.00 -10.48
C LYS A 50 -4.87 -8.09 -8.97
N LEU A 51 -5.90 -7.43 -8.43
CA LEU A 51 -6.27 -7.56 -7.01
C LEU A 51 -6.61 -9.01 -6.66
N ARG A 52 -7.47 -9.65 -7.46
CA ARG A 52 -7.83 -11.06 -7.29
C ARG A 52 -6.58 -11.95 -7.36
N LYS A 53 -5.66 -11.68 -8.29
CA LYS A 53 -4.41 -12.42 -8.39
C LYS A 53 -3.56 -12.27 -7.13
N ILE A 54 -3.34 -11.04 -6.63
CA ILE A 54 -2.59 -10.82 -5.39
C ILE A 54 -3.23 -11.56 -4.21
N TYR A 55 -4.57 -11.53 -4.13
CA TYR A 55 -5.33 -12.24 -3.11
C TYR A 55 -5.12 -13.75 -3.18
N GLU A 56 -5.28 -14.34 -4.36
CA GLU A 56 -5.13 -15.78 -4.59
C GLU A 56 -3.69 -16.25 -4.38
N ASP A 57 -2.71 -15.56 -4.95
CA ASP A 57 -1.29 -15.89 -4.80
C ASP A 57 -0.88 -15.84 -3.32
N CYS A 58 -1.35 -14.86 -2.55
CA CYS A 58 -1.09 -14.80 -1.11
C CYS A 58 -1.72 -15.99 -0.38
N ARG A 59 -2.96 -16.36 -0.70
CA ARG A 59 -3.63 -17.54 -0.12
C ARG A 59 -2.98 -18.87 -0.51
N ARG A 60 -2.29 -18.92 -1.64
CA ARG A 60 -1.50 -20.09 -2.08
C ARG A 60 -0.07 -20.09 -1.56
N GLY A 61 0.36 -19.05 -0.85
CA GLY A 61 1.74 -18.93 -0.35
C GLY A 61 2.76 -18.60 -1.43
N GLU A 62 2.32 -18.11 -2.58
CA GLU A 62 3.15 -17.76 -3.74
C GLU A 62 3.75 -16.34 -3.62
N ILE A 63 3.07 -15.43 -2.91
CA ILE A 63 3.57 -14.07 -2.61
C ILE A 63 3.92 -13.94 -1.14
N PHE A 64 5.15 -13.54 -0.84
CA PHE A 64 5.60 -13.28 0.54
C PHE A 64 5.28 -11.85 1.00
N CYS A 65 4.99 -11.69 2.29
CA CYS A 65 4.64 -10.40 2.88
C CYS A 65 5.69 -9.31 2.64
N GLY A 66 6.98 -9.63 2.75
CA GLY A 66 8.05 -8.64 2.54
C GLY A 66 8.09 -8.11 1.10
N GLU A 67 7.91 -8.99 0.12
CA GLU A 67 7.85 -8.60 -1.29
C GLU A 67 6.58 -7.78 -1.59
N CYS A 68 5.43 -8.23 -1.08
CA CYS A 68 4.16 -7.52 -1.22
C CYS A 68 4.24 -6.10 -0.62
N LYS A 69 4.85 -5.96 0.58
CA LYS A 69 5.12 -4.68 1.24
C LYS A 69 6.02 -3.77 0.40
N LYS A 70 7.12 -4.31 -0.13
CA LYS A 70 8.06 -3.53 -0.95
C LYS A 70 7.39 -3.00 -2.21
N ARG A 71 6.61 -3.84 -2.91
CA ARG A 71 5.84 -3.43 -4.09
C ARG A 71 4.82 -2.34 -3.76
N LEU A 72 4.15 -2.43 -2.60
CA LEU A 72 3.21 -1.39 -2.17
C LEU A 72 3.95 -0.10 -1.85
N SER A 73 5.08 -0.20 -1.14
CA SER A 73 5.87 0.95 -0.72
C SER A 73 6.26 1.86 -1.87
N GLU A 74 6.73 1.30 -2.99
CA GLU A 74 7.06 2.12 -4.16
C GLU A 74 5.85 2.87 -4.73
N ARG A 75 4.66 2.26 -4.72
CA ARG A 75 3.42 2.93 -5.15
C ARG A 75 3.05 4.07 -4.21
N VAL A 76 3.14 3.85 -2.89
CA VAL A 76 2.84 4.88 -1.89
C VAL A 76 3.83 6.03 -1.95
N VAL A 77 5.13 5.75 -2.10
CA VAL A 77 6.15 6.80 -2.23
C VAL A 77 5.85 7.69 -3.43
N LYS A 78 5.62 7.08 -4.60
CA LYS A 78 5.26 7.83 -5.81
C LYS A 78 4.00 8.68 -5.60
N PHE A 79 2.95 8.11 -5.01
CA PHE A 79 1.72 8.85 -4.72
C PHE A 79 1.96 10.06 -3.81
N ILE A 80 2.74 9.90 -2.73
CA ILE A 80 3.02 10.99 -1.79
C ILE A 80 3.89 12.08 -2.43
N GLU A 81 4.88 11.71 -3.26
CA GLU A 81 5.72 12.66 -4.00
C GLU A 81 4.84 13.52 -4.92
N GLU A 82 4.01 12.90 -5.76
CA GLU A 82 3.11 13.63 -6.64
C GLU A 82 2.07 14.46 -5.87
N HIS A 83 1.54 13.94 -4.76
CA HIS A 83 0.59 14.65 -3.93
C HIS A 83 1.21 15.93 -3.33
N LYS A 84 2.46 15.87 -2.86
CA LYS A 84 3.17 17.05 -2.33
C LYS A 84 3.33 18.12 -3.41
N GLU A 85 3.70 17.75 -4.62
CA GLU A 85 3.83 18.71 -5.73
C GLU A 85 2.49 19.37 -6.07
N ARG A 86 1.41 18.58 -6.17
CA ARG A 86 0.06 19.10 -6.42
C ARG A 86 -0.39 20.03 -5.28
N ARG A 87 -0.13 19.63 -4.03
CA ARG A 87 -0.45 20.44 -2.84
C ARG A 87 0.29 21.77 -2.83
N GLU A 88 1.57 21.80 -3.22
CA GLU A 88 2.33 23.04 -3.30
C GLU A 88 1.75 24.00 -4.33
N LYS A 89 1.46 23.49 -5.54
CA LYS A 89 0.81 24.27 -6.61
C LYS A 89 -0.57 24.77 -6.21
N ALA A 90 -1.30 24.03 -5.39
CA ALA A 90 -2.64 24.41 -4.93
C ALA A 90 -2.62 25.59 -3.95
N LYS A 91 -1.51 25.84 -3.23
CA LYS A 91 -1.43 26.93 -2.24
C LYS A 91 -1.73 28.30 -2.84
N SER A 92 -1.25 28.57 -4.06
CA SER A 92 -1.46 29.86 -4.71
C SER A 92 -2.91 30.13 -5.10
N LYS A 93 -3.75 29.10 -5.10
CA LYS A 93 -5.18 29.21 -5.43
C LYS A 93 -6.08 29.25 -4.20
N LEU A 94 -5.53 29.09 -2.99
CA LEU A 94 -6.35 28.99 -1.77
C LEU A 94 -7.23 30.23 -1.58
N ASP A 95 -6.69 31.41 -1.86
CA ASP A 95 -7.39 32.68 -1.74
C ASP A 95 -8.61 32.81 -2.68
N ASP A 96 -8.65 32.04 -3.78
CA ASP A 96 -9.77 32.04 -4.71
C ASP A 96 -10.99 31.28 -4.16
N PHE A 97 -10.78 30.42 -3.15
CA PHE A 97 -11.80 29.49 -2.63
C PHE A 97 -12.11 29.68 -1.15
N ILE A 98 -11.35 30.51 -0.44
CA ILE A 98 -11.58 30.83 0.98
C ILE A 98 -12.33 32.17 1.06
N LEU A 99 -13.50 32.17 1.71
CA LEU A 99 -14.20 33.41 2.09
C LEU A 99 -13.31 34.19 3.06
N LYS A 100 -12.96 35.42 2.68
CA LYS A 100 -12.26 36.38 3.53
C LYS A 100 -13.30 37.25 4.23
N ASP A 101 -13.10 37.51 5.53
CA ASP A 101 -13.92 38.41 6.34
C ASP A 101 -13.83 39.88 5.86
#